data_AF-A0A953RRV0-F1
#
_entry.id   AF-A0A953RRV0-F1
#
_cell.length_a   1.000
_cell.length_b   1.000
_cell.length_c   1.000
_cell.angle_alpha   90.00
_cell.angle_beta   90.00
_cell.angle_gamma   90.00
#
_symmetry.space_group_name_H-M   'P 1'
#
loop_
_entity.id
_entity.type
_entity.pdbx_description
1 polymer ?
#
loop_
_entity_poly.entity_id
_entity_poly.type
_entity_poly.pdbx_seq_one_letter_code
_entity_poly.pdbx_strand_id
1 'polypeptide(L)'
;MRKRSLLFLSLLVPAFLVLGGYTVVKAQQKASTPASAKRWSDAATWPDKKVPGKDAVVTIEKDMNVVLDVTPPALRSLTINGKLSFADNKDLELTTEWVMVHGELEIGTEAKPHTRKATITLTDN
;
A
#
# COMPACT_ATOMS: atom_id res chain seq x y z
N MET A 1 13.93 28.32 75.55
CA MET A 1 13.45 29.70 75.31
C MET A 1 13.59 29.98 73.81
N ARG A 2 12.51 30.04 72.99
CA ARG A 2 11.82 31.28 72.51
C ARG A 2 12.79 32.20 71.72
N LYS A 3 12.65 32.63 70.45
CA LYS A 3 11.53 32.96 69.51
C LYS A 3 12.10 33.07 68.06
N ARG A 4 11.43 32.59 67.00
CA ARG A 4 10.65 33.29 65.91
C ARG A 4 11.26 34.56 65.26
N SER A 5 11.33 34.58 63.90
CA SER A 5 10.75 35.58 62.96
C SER A 5 11.59 35.75 61.66
N LEU A 6 11.15 35.28 60.48
CA LEU A 6 10.48 35.96 59.33
C LEU A 6 11.39 36.55 58.20
N LEU A 7 11.25 35.93 57.01
CA LEU A 7 11.14 36.49 55.64
C LEU A 7 12.33 37.16 54.89
N PHE A 8 12.40 36.81 53.60
CA PHE A 8 12.71 37.61 52.38
C PHE A 8 13.86 37.14 51.46
N LEU A 9 13.43 36.58 50.32
CA LEU A 9 13.71 37.02 48.93
C LEU A 9 15.05 36.66 48.21
N SER A 10 14.85 36.19 46.97
CA SER A 10 15.69 36.32 45.77
C SER A 10 16.81 35.27 45.56
N LEU A 11 16.61 34.23 44.75
CA LEU A 11 16.83 34.17 43.28
C LEU A 11 18.19 34.72 42.82
N LEU A 12 19.15 33.82 42.53
CA LEU A 12 19.70 33.52 41.20
C LEU A 12 20.94 32.61 41.36
N VAL A 13 20.96 31.41 40.77
CA VAL A 13 22.21 30.66 40.53
C VAL A 13 22.20 30.20 39.08
N PRO A 14 23.14 30.68 38.24
CA PRO A 14 23.30 30.17 36.89
C PRO A 14 24.40 29.08 36.83
N ALA A 15 24.39 28.40 35.68
CA ALA A 15 25.56 27.91 34.94
C ALA A 15 26.05 26.45 35.14
N PHE A 16 25.68 25.66 34.12
CA PHE A 16 26.48 24.70 33.36
C PHE A 16 26.89 23.36 34.00
N LEU A 17 26.32 22.28 33.42
CA LEU A 17 27.04 21.03 33.18
C LEU A 17 26.56 20.41 31.86
N VAL A 18 27.50 20.29 30.94
CA VAL A 18 27.36 19.65 29.62
C VAL A 18 27.19 18.15 29.82
N LEU A 19 26.08 17.58 29.33
CA LEU A 19 26.02 16.17 28.96
C LEU A 19 25.61 16.07 27.49
N GLY A 20 26.51 15.52 26.68
CA GLY A 20 26.31 15.28 25.25
C GLY A 20 25.09 14.41 25.00
N GLY A 21 24.07 15.00 24.38
CA GLY A 21 22.94 14.28 23.82
C GLY A 21 23.25 13.92 22.38
N TYR A 22 23.54 12.65 22.11
CA TYR A 22 23.47 12.10 20.77
C TYR A 22 22.01 12.16 20.32
N THR A 23 21.63 13.18 19.56
CA THR A 23 20.34 13.15 18.86
C THR A 23 20.48 12.16 17.71
N VAL A 24 20.17 10.89 17.97
CA VAL A 24 19.86 9.94 16.91
C VAL A 24 18.65 10.49 16.18
N VAL A 25 18.88 11.09 15.02
CA VAL A 25 17.82 11.47 14.08
C VAL A 25 17.26 10.16 13.56
N LYS A 26 16.19 9.67 14.21
CA LYS A 26 15.41 8.56 13.68
C LYS A 26 14.69 9.10 12.44
N ALA A 27 15.30 8.90 11.27
CA ALA A 27 14.62 9.09 10.00
C ALA A 27 13.35 8.23 10.08
N GLN A 28 12.22 8.88 10.27
CA GLN A 28 10.92 8.23 10.32
C GLN A 28 10.59 7.86 8.88
N GLN A 29 11.16 6.74 8.45
CA GLN A 29 10.78 6.08 7.22
C GLN A 29 9.30 5.76 7.41
N LYS A 30 8.47 6.49 6.68
CA LYS A 30 7.03 6.27 6.59
C LYS A 30 6.88 4.88 5.98
N ALA A 31 6.90 3.85 6.84
CA ALA A 31 6.57 2.51 6.45
C ALA A 31 5.14 2.59 5.92
N SER A 32 5.01 2.56 4.59
CA SER A 32 3.73 2.41 3.92
C SER A 32 3.14 1.10 4.43
N THR A 33 2.12 1.20 5.27
CA THR A 33 1.31 0.04 5.64
C THR A 33 0.84 -0.59 4.33
N PRO A 34 1.05 -1.90 4.11
CA PRO A 34 0.64 -2.53 2.88
C PRO A 34 -0.86 -2.27 2.69
N ALA A 35 -1.22 -1.75 1.51
CA ALA A 35 -2.60 -1.45 1.20
C ALA A 35 -3.44 -2.72 1.35
N SER A 36 -4.58 -2.59 2.02
CA SER A 36 -5.55 -3.67 2.13
C SER A 36 -5.98 -4.12 0.74
N ALA A 37 -5.95 -5.42 0.49
CA ALA A 37 -6.39 -6.00 -0.78
C ALA A 37 -7.86 -5.63 -1.07
N LYS A 38 -8.11 -5.06 -2.25
CA LYS A 38 -9.45 -4.68 -2.74
C LYS A 38 -9.85 -5.52 -3.95
N ARG A 39 -11.14 -5.80 -4.11
CA ARG A 39 -11.66 -6.64 -5.19
C ARG A 39 -11.75 -5.83 -6.49
N TRP A 40 -11.34 -6.41 -7.61
CA TRP A 40 -11.47 -5.80 -8.94
C TRP A 40 -12.92 -5.43 -9.25
N SER A 41 -13.89 -6.29 -8.91
CA SER A 41 -15.31 -6.05 -9.15
C SER A 41 -15.95 -4.99 -8.25
N ASP A 42 -15.24 -4.50 -7.22
CA ASP A 42 -15.74 -3.41 -6.39
C ASP A 42 -15.44 -2.06 -7.05
N ALA A 43 -16.50 -1.30 -7.33
CA ALA A 43 -16.40 0.06 -7.85
C ALA A 43 -15.51 0.96 -6.98
N ALA A 44 -15.50 0.79 -5.65
CA ALA A 44 -14.69 1.59 -4.72
C ALA A 44 -13.18 1.31 -4.81
N THR A 45 -12.76 0.30 -5.57
CA THR A 45 -11.34 0.05 -5.90
C THR A 45 -10.81 1.08 -6.89
N TRP A 46 -11.68 1.63 -7.74
CA TRP A 46 -11.28 2.43 -8.89
C TRP A 46 -11.47 3.94 -8.65
N PRO A 47 -10.57 4.80 -9.17
CA PRO A 47 -10.64 6.25 -8.98
C PRO A 47 -11.99 6.86 -9.38
N ASP A 48 -12.54 6.41 -10.51
CA ASP A 48 -13.81 6.90 -11.06
C ASP A 48 -15.05 6.23 -10.45
N LYS A 49 -14.88 5.42 -9.39
CA LYS A 49 -15.94 4.63 -8.76
C LYS A 49 -16.71 3.75 -9.76
N LYS A 50 -16.01 3.24 -10.77
CA LYS A 50 -16.55 2.39 -11.82
C LYS A 50 -15.56 1.28 -12.15
N VAL A 51 -16.06 0.06 -12.24
CA VAL A 51 -15.25 -1.10 -12.66
C VAL A 51 -14.81 -0.95 -14.12
N PRO A 52 -13.54 -1.20 -14.45
CA PRO A 52 -13.04 -1.19 -15.83
C PRO A 52 -13.89 -2.07 -16.73
N GLY A 53 -14.36 -1.47 -17.83
CA GLY A 53 -15.12 -2.15 -18.86
C GLY A 53 -14.24 -2.60 -20.02
N LYS A 54 -14.91 -2.97 -21.11
CA LYS A 54 -14.25 -3.32 -22.37
C LYS A 54 -13.38 -2.16 -22.87
N ASP A 55 -12.21 -2.50 -23.40
CA ASP A 55 -11.20 -1.61 -23.99
C ASP A 55 -10.65 -0.56 -23.02
N ALA A 56 -10.81 -0.77 -21.71
CA ALA A 56 -10.26 0.14 -20.71
C ALA A 56 -8.74 0.09 -20.68
N VAL A 57 -8.12 1.25 -20.47
CA VAL A 57 -6.71 1.42 -20.11
C VAL A 57 -6.64 1.43 -18.58
N VAL A 58 -6.10 0.37 -18.00
CA VAL A 58 -6.10 0.18 -16.54
C VAL A 58 -4.72 0.42 -15.96
N THR A 59 -4.63 1.23 -14.92
CA THR A 59 -3.41 1.38 -14.10
C THR A 59 -3.72 1.02 -12.65
N ILE A 60 -2.97 0.07 -12.11
CA ILE A 60 -2.97 -0.26 -10.68
C ILE A 60 -1.80 0.51 -10.06
N GLU A 61 -2.10 1.59 -9.34
CA GLU A 61 -1.09 2.48 -8.77
C GLU A 61 -0.27 1.82 -7.64
N LYS A 62 0.87 2.41 -7.29
CA LYS A 62 1.85 1.84 -6.33
C LYS A 62 1.26 1.51 -4.96
N ASP A 63 0.26 2.27 -4.53
CA ASP A 63 -0.45 2.13 -3.27
C ASP A 63 -1.71 1.26 -3.39
N MET A 64 -1.95 0.65 -4.55
CA MET A 64 -3.07 -0.26 -4.78
C MET A 64 -2.64 -1.71 -4.63
N ASN A 65 -3.49 -2.48 -3.95
CA ASN A 65 -3.43 -3.94 -3.88
C ASN A 65 -4.77 -4.48 -4.36
N VAL A 66 -4.80 -5.06 -5.56
CA VAL A 66 -6.03 -5.48 -6.25
C VAL A 66 -6.05 -6.99 -6.39
N VAL A 67 -7.21 -7.58 -6.11
CA VAL A 67 -7.51 -9.00 -6.32
C VAL A 67 -8.48 -9.11 -7.49
N LEU A 68 -8.03 -9.74 -8.58
CA LEU A 68 -8.88 -10.12 -9.69
C LEU A 68 -9.82 -11.23 -9.22
N ASP A 69 -11.10 -10.89 -9.02
CA ASP A 69 -12.11 -11.78 -8.47
C ASP A 69 -13.24 -12.11 -9.47
N VAL A 70 -13.15 -11.54 -10.67
CA VAL A 70 -14.03 -11.76 -11.82
C VAL A 70 -13.18 -11.71 -13.09
N THR A 71 -13.56 -12.45 -14.14
CA THR A 71 -13.01 -12.26 -15.48
C THR A 71 -13.54 -10.93 -16.02
N PRO A 72 -12.69 -9.89 -16.19
CA PRO A 72 -13.14 -8.63 -16.76
C PRO A 72 -13.36 -8.78 -18.27
N PRO A 73 -14.12 -7.86 -18.89
CA PRO A 73 -14.09 -7.72 -20.35
C PRO A 73 -12.66 -7.46 -20.84
N ALA A 74 -12.38 -7.78 -22.12
CA ALA A 74 -11.08 -7.53 -22.72
C ALA A 74 -10.66 -6.06 -22.54
N LEU A 75 -9.48 -5.85 -21.97
CA LEU A 75 -8.88 -4.54 -21.72
C LEU A 75 -8.06 -4.10 -22.92
N ARG A 76 -7.85 -2.79 -23.06
CA ARG A 76 -6.87 -2.25 -24.01
C ARG A 76 -5.46 -2.44 -23.46
N SER A 77 -5.26 -2.11 -22.18
CA SER A 77 -3.97 -2.29 -21.53
C SER A 77 -4.05 -2.39 -20.01
N LEU A 78 -3.00 -2.95 -19.41
CA LEU A 78 -2.85 -3.06 -17.96
C LEU A 78 -1.42 -2.67 -17.53
N THR A 79 -1.31 -1.61 -16.73
CA THR A 79 -0.07 -1.22 -16.04
C THR A 79 -0.18 -1.55 -14.56
N ILE A 80 0.78 -2.30 -14.02
CA ILE A 80 0.81 -2.74 -12.63
C ILE A 80 1.99 -2.08 -11.92
N ASN A 81 1.73 -0.96 -11.25
CA ASN A 81 2.70 -0.28 -10.38
C ASN A 81 2.62 -0.77 -8.94
N GLY A 82 1.42 -1.17 -8.49
CA GLY A 82 1.17 -1.78 -7.18
C GLY A 82 1.17 -3.30 -7.24
N LYS A 83 0.13 -3.93 -6.70
CA LYS A 83 -0.04 -5.40 -6.72
C LYS A 83 -1.34 -5.82 -7.40
N LEU A 84 -1.26 -6.79 -8.30
CA LEU A 84 -2.39 -7.55 -8.81
C LEU A 84 -2.23 -9.01 -8.41
N SER A 85 -3.27 -9.60 -7.81
CA SER A 85 -3.33 -11.03 -7.49
C SER A 85 -4.60 -11.66 -8.06
N PHE A 86 -4.57 -12.97 -8.32
CA PHE A 86 -5.74 -13.72 -8.79
C PHE A 86 -6.46 -14.40 -7.62
N ALA A 87 -7.79 -14.26 -7.54
CA ALA A 87 -8.58 -14.98 -6.56
C ALA A 87 -8.56 -16.49 -6.83
N ASP A 88 -8.32 -17.29 -5.80
CA ASP A 88 -8.13 -18.75 -5.91
C ASP A 88 -9.43 -19.56 -5.67
N ASN A 89 -10.60 -18.99 -5.97
CA ASN A 89 -11.88 -19.65 -5.74
C ASN A 89 -12.60 -20.08 -7.03
N LYS A 90 -12.08 -19.71 -8.21
CA LYS A 90 -12.59 -20.11 -9.53
C LYS A 90 -11.53 -19.86 -10.60
N ASP A 91 -11.79 -20.39 -11.79
CA ASP A 91 -10.94 -20.08 -12.93
C ASP A 91 -11.20 -18.64 -13.40
N LEU A 92 -10.13 -17.95 -13.75
CA LEU A 92 -10.14 -16.53 -14.09
C LEU A 92 -9.29 -16.29 -15.34
N GLU A 93 -9.77 -15.36 -16.16
CA GLU A 93 -9.10 -14.96 -17.39
C GLU A 93 -8.86 -13.45 -17.39
N LEU A 94 -7.73 -13.04 -17.95
CA LEU A 94 -7.38 -11.65 -18.21
C LEU A 94 -6.97 -11.52 -19.67
N THR A 95 -7.77 -10.81 -20.45
CA THR A 95 -7.48 -10.55 -21.88
C THR A 95 -7.12 -9.08 -22.05
N THR A 96 -5.96 -8.80 -22.66
CA THR A 96 -5.43 -7.45 -22.85
C THR A 96 -4.40 -7.44 -23.98
N GLU A 97 -4.08 -6.30 -24.60
CA GLU A 97 -3.01 -6.27 -25.60
C GLU A 97 -1.62 -6.40 -24.97
N TRP A 98 -1.42 -5.72 -23.84
CA TRP A 98 -0.18 -5.80 -23.10
C TRP A 98 -0.39 -5.67 -21.59
N VAL A 99 0.59 -6.18 -20.85
CA VAL A 99 0.72 -6.01 -19.41
C VAL A 99 2.11 -5.43 -19.12
N MET A 100 2.18 -4.26 -18.49
CA MET A 100 3.42 -3.68 -17.99
C MET A 100 3.49 -3.90 -16.49
N VAL A 101 4.54 -4.58 -16.01
CA VAL A 101 4.69 -4.91 -14.59
C VAL A 101 5.90 -4.17 -14.02
N HIS A 102 5.64 -3.20 -13.15
CA HIS A 102 6.65 -2.52 -12.32
C HIS A 102 6.58 -2.95 -10.86
N GLY A 103 5.39 -3.33 -10.39
CA GLY A 103 5.15 -3.87 -9.06
C GLY A 103 5.07 -5.40 -9.09
N GLU A 104 3.97 -5.95 -8.56
CA GLU A 104 3.83 -7.38 -8.35
C GLU A 104 2.59 -7.95 -9.06
N LEU A 105 2.80 -9.02 -9.83
CA LEU A 105 1.75 -9.86 -10.40
C LEU A 105 1.84 -11.25 -9.73
N GLU A 106 0.83 -11.61 -8.95
CA GLU A 106 0.84 -12.81 -8.09
C GLU A 106 -0.26 -13.82 -8.48
N ILE A 107 0.12 -15.09 -8.64
CA ILE A 107 -0.80 -16.22 -8.85
C ILE A 107 -0.48 -17.28 -7.80
N GLY A 108 -0.89 -17.01 -6.57
CA GLY A 108 -0.50 -17.78 -5.39
C GLY A 108 0.97 -17.58 -4.99
N THR A 109 1.37 -18.26 -3.93
CA THR A 109 2.73 -18.24 -3.38
C THR A 109 3.19 -19.66 -3.10
N GLU A 110 4.46 -19.87 -2.79
CA GLU A 110 4.97 -21.18 -2.35
C GLU A 110 4.20 -21.73 -1.13
N ALA A 111 3.96 -20.86 -0.13
CA ALA A 111 3.24 -21.25 1.09
C ALA A 111 1.74 -21.47 0.87
N LYS A 112 1.16 -20.82 -0.16
CA LYS A 112 -0.24 -20.96 -0.55
C LYS A 112 -0.34 -21.02 -2.08
N PRO A 113 -0.13 -22.21 -2.67
CA PRO A 113 -0.19 -22.38 -4.12
C PRO A 113 -1.58 -22.03 -4.66
N HIS A 114 -1.63 -21.48 -5.87
CA HIS A 114 -2.89 -21.28 -6.57
C HIS A 114 -3.39 -22.63 -7.11
N THR A 115 -4.65 -22.96 -6.82
CA THR A 115 -5.27 -24.26 -7.13
C THR A 115 -6.25 -24.19 -8.30
N ARG A 116 -6.55 -22.99 -8.79
CA ARG A 116 -7.41 -22.72 -9.94
C ARG A 116 -6.60 -22.35 -11.20
N LYS A 117 -7.28 -22.25 -12.34
CA LYS A 117 -6.65 -21.75 -13.57
C LYS A 117 -6.70 -20.23 -13.61
N ALA A 118 -5.53 -19.60 -13.75
CA ALA A 118 -5.38 -18.20 -14.10
C ALA A 118 -4.79 -18.12 -15.52
N THR A 119 -5.56 -17.58 -16.46
CA THR A 119 -5.14 -17.46 -17.87
C THR A 119 -4.96 -15.98 -18.22
N ILE A 120 -3.82 -15.63 -18.81
CA ILE A 120 -3.60 -14.31 -19.39
C ILE A 120 -3.47 -14.49 -20.91
N THR A 121 -4.34 -13.81 -21.66
CA THR A 121 -4.35 -13.81 -23.12
C THR A 121 -3.91 -12.45 -23.62
N LEU A 122 -2.81 -12.43 -24.39
CA LEU A 122 -2.33 -11.23 -25.06
C LEU A 122 -2.91 -11.15 -26.48
N THR A 123 -3.48 -9.99 -26.83
CA THR A 123 -4.13 -9.72 -28.14
C THR A 123 -3.41 -8.63 -28.93
N ASP A 124 -3.81 -8.41 -30.19
CA ASP A 124 -3.25 -7.39 -31.10
C ASP A 124 -4.33 -6.40 -31.63
N ASN A 125 -5.38 -6.15 -30.84
CA ASN A 125 -6.53 -5.28 -31.18
C ASN A 125 -6.20 -3.78 -31.32
#